data_AF-A0A7S1T163-F1
#
_entry.id   AF-A0A7S1T163-F1
#
_cell.length_a   1.000
_cell.length_b   1.000
_cell.length_c   1.000
_cell.angle_alpha   90.00
_cell.angle_beta   90.00
_cell.angle_gamma   90.00
#
_symmetry.space_group_name_H-M   'P 1'
#
loop_
_entity.id
_entity.type
_entity.pdbx_description
1 polymer ?
#
loop_
_entity_poly.entity_id
_entity_poly.type
_entity_poly.pdbx_seq_one_letter_code
_entity_poly.pdbx_strand_id
1 'polypeptide(L)'
;AVSMLFRDHLACDSLTHIEITLDRDEFRRQRLYRKPVDTYLRKHERTFTTLFNYFKTVNQEETTAYLPYHGWELLLQQGGIINDFFTPRDAMNCFLWSRTYKLDDTKKRPKVTGMTYVDFLEGLGRVAEVVSPPAVPDLRRQGYESDTPTYEYYHKVFHTDSGAPPLPDRLSSLFDYPKTRPLQHKLQQIMEVLLLSLAEKMGFGTAGEMMVKLKELAAAGPSPTTTS
;
A
#
# COMPACT_ATOMS: atom_id res chain seq x y z
N ALA A 1 7.73 -21.85 -37.08
CA ALA A 1 8.04 -20.94 -35.97
C ALA A 1 7.11 -21.17 -34.78
N VAL A 2 5.80 -20.90 -34.90
CA VAL A 2 4.82 -21.11 -33.82
C VAL A 2 4.75 -22.57 -33.34
N SER A 3 4.82 -23.54 -34.26
CA SER A 3 4.80 -24.97 -33.90
C SER A 3 6.07 -25.48 -33.19
N MET A 4 7.20 -24.75 -33.28
CA MET A 4 8.42 -25.07 -32.50
C MET A 4 8.30 -24.53 -31.08
N LEU A 5 7.73 -23.33 -30.91
CA LEU A 5 7.50 -22.70 -29.61
C LEU A 5 6.68 -23.58 -28.66
N PHE A 6 5.69 -24.31 -29.20
CA PHE A 6 4.85 -25.21 -28.39
C PHE A 6 5.45 -26.61 -28.24
N ARG A 7 6.24 -27.11 -29.20
CA ARG A 7 6.87 -28.44 -29.06
C ARG A 7 7.95 -28.45 -27.99
N ASP A 8 8.77 -27.42 -27.93
CA ASP A 8 9.88 -27.35 -26.97
C ASP A 8 9.40 -27.11 -25.53
N HIS A 9 8.20 -26.54 -25.35
CA HIS A 9 7.57 -26.37 -24.04
C HIS A 9 6.71 -27.56 -23.61
N LEU A 10 6.19 -28.36 -24.54
CA LEU A 10 5.44 -29.58 -24.23
C LEU A 10 6.34 -30.81 -24.05
N ALA A 11 7.57 -30.80 -24.58
CA ALA A 11 8.53 -31.90 -24.41
C ALA A 11 9.28 -31.87 -23.06
N CYS A 12 8.98 -30.89 -22.18
CA CYS A 12 9.51 -30.85 -20.82
C CYS A 12 8.69 -31.75 -19.89
N ASP A 13 8.62 -33.05 -20.23
CA ASP A 13 7.98 -34.11 -19.41
C ASP A 13 8.73 -34.39 -18.08
N SER A 14 9.79 -33.63 -17.77
CA SER A 14 10.56 -33.72 -16.52
C SER A 14 10.30 -32.58 -15.54
N LEU A 15 9.41 -31.63 -15.85
CA LEU A 15 8.82 -30.76 -14.82
C LEU A 15 7.75 -31.56 -14.09
N THR A 16 8.18 -32.54 -13.30
CA THR A 16 7.38 -33.12 -12.22
C THR A 16 6.67 -31.97 -11.52
N HIS A 17 5.35 -31.89 -11.69
CA HIS A 17 4.41 -31.00 -11.02
C HIS A 17 4.98 -30.28 -9.80
N ILE A 18 5.74 -29.21 -10.03
CA ILE A 18 5.87 -28.18 -9.01
C ILE A 18 4.56 -27.44 -9.16
N GLU A 19 3.51 -27.98 -8.53
CA GLU A 19 2.33 -27.18 -8.24
C GLU A 19 2.83 -26.06 -7.35
N ILE A 20 3.17 -24.94 -7.98
CA ILE A 20 3.35 -23.65 -7.29
C ILE A 20 1.95 -23.27 -6.82
N THR A 21 1.49 -23.92 -5.76
CA THR A 21 0.25 -23.62 -5.08
C THR A 21 0.53 -22.38 -4.27
N LEU A 22 0.46 -21.22 -4.94
CA LEU A 22 0.57 -19.93 -4.30
C LEU A 22 -0.65 -19.76 -3.38
N ASP A 23 -0.44 -19.98 -2.09
CA ASP A 23 -1.45 -19.81 -1.07
C ASP A 23 -1.78 -18.32 -0.90
N ARG A 24 -2.88 -17.88 -1.53
CA ARG A 24 -3.32 -16.48 -1.53
C ARG A 24 -3.57 -15.92 -0.11
N ASP A 25 -3.87 -16.81 0.83
CA ASP A 25 -4.19 -16.47 2.22
C ASP A 25 -2.99 -16.63 3.16
N GLU A 26 -1.83 -17.04 2.65
CA GLU A 26 -0.62 -17.17 3.44
C GLU A 26 -0.29 -15.85 4.15
N PHE A 27 -0.30 -14.75 3.40
CA PHE A 27 -0.10 -13.41 3.95
C PHE A 27 -1.10 -13.09 5.07
N ARG A 28 -2.38 -13.41 4.87
CA ARG A 28 -3.44 -13.14 5.86
C ARG A 28 -3.18 -13.90 7.15
N ARG A 29 -2.97 -15.21 7.07
CA ARG A 29 -2.76 -16.08 8.22
C ARG A 29 -1.44 -15.82 8.93
N GLN A 30 -0.37 -15.68 8.17
CA GLN A 30 0.98 -15.63 8.75
C GLN A 30 1.38 -14.22 9.18
N ARG A 31 0.90 -13.17 8.50
CA ARG A 31 1.36 -11.79 8.66
C ARG A 31 0.28 -10.86 9.19
N LEU A 32 -0.86 -10.75 8.48
CA LEU A 32 -1.87 -9.71 8.75
C LEU A 32 -2.71 -10.00 10.00
N TYR A 33 -3.25 -11.23 10.15
CA TYR A 33 -4.15 -11.62 11.23
C TYR A 33 -3.38 -11.98 12.50
N ARG A 34 -2.58 -11.02 12.98
CA ARG A 34 -1.81 -11.10 14.22
C ARG A 34 -2.29 -10.04 15.20
N LYS A 35 -2.35 -10.39 16.49
CA LYS A 35 -2.81 -9.50 17.56
C LYS A 35 -2.13 -8.11 17.57
N PRO A 36 -0.81 -7.97 17.35
CA PRO A 36 -0.18 -6.65 17.30
C PRO A 36 -0.69 -5.79 16.13
N VAL A 37 -0.95 -6.39 14.97
CA VAL A 37 -1.47 -5.69 13.80
C VAL A 37 -2.92 -5.26 14.04
N ASP A 38 -3.79 -6.14 14.54
CA ASP A 38 -5.18 -5.80 14.91
C ASP A 38 -5.23 -4.66 15.95
N THR A 39 -4.39 -4.74 16.98
CA THR A 39 -4.29 -3.68 18.02
C THR A 39 -3.94 -2.33 17.40
N TYR A 40 -2.98 -2.31 16.48
CA TYR A 40 -2.58 -1.10 15.78
C TYR A 40 -3.69 -0.57 14.85
N LEU A 41 -4.29 -1.46 14.04
CA LEU A 41 -5.37 -1.08 13.13
C LEU A 41 -6.56 -0.47 13.88
N ARG A 42 -6.99 -1.07 15.00
CA ARG A 42 -8.06 -0.55 15.85
C ARG A 42 -7.72 0.80 16.46
N LYS A 43 -6.48 0.96 16.96
CA LYS A 43 -6.03 2.24 17.54
C LYS A 43 -6.15 3.39 16.54
N HIS A 44 -5.94 3.13 15.26
CA HIS A 44 -5.93 4.12 14.19
C HIS A 44 -7.14 4.01 13.24
N GLU A 45 -8.20 3.30 13.63
CA GLU A 45 -9.37 3.02 12.78
C GLU A 45 -9.99 4.29 12.19
N ARG A 46 -10.13 5.35 13.01
CA ARG A 46 -10.66 6.65 12.55
C ARG A 46 -9.82 7.24 11.42
N THR A 47 -8.50 7.14 11.52
CA THR A 47 -7.58 7.65 10.49
C THR A 47 -7.77 6.89 9.18
N PHE A 48 -7.77 5.55 9.24
CA PHE A 48 -7.97 4.71 8.06
C PHE A 48 -9.33 4.93 7.42
N THR A 49 -10.39 5.05 8.24
CA THR A 49 -11.75 5.28 7.76
C THR A 49 -11.87 6.62 7.04
N THR A 50 -11.26 7.68 7.56
CA THR A 50 -11.26 8.99 6.89
C THR A 50 -10.49 8.94 5.57
N LEU A 51 -9.31 8.32 5.53
CA LEU A 51 -8.54 8.16 4.28
C LEU A 51 -9.35 7.38 3.24
N PHE A 52 -9.90 6.22 3.62
CA PHE A 52 -10.72 5.41 2.72
C PHE A 52 -11.93 6.18 2.19
N ASN A 53 -12.65 6.89 3.06
CA ASN A 53 -13.85 7.63 2.68
C ASN A 53 -13.55 8.84 1.81
N TYR A 54 -12.40 9.49 1.98
CA TYR A 54 -11.98 10.58 1.11
C TYR A 54 -11.54 10.06 -0.25
N PHE A 55 -10.57 9.14 -0.30
CA PHE A 55 -10.01 8.68 -1.58
C PHE A 55 -10.98 7.85 -2.42
N LYS A 56 -12.03 7.27 -1.82
CA LYS A 56 -13.10 6.63 -2.60
C LYS A 56 -13.98 7.64 -3.34
N THR A 57 -14.11 8.88 -2.85
CA THR A 57 -14.95 9.91 -3.48
C THR A 57 -14.20 10.81 -4.44
N VAL A 58 -12.87 10.81 -4.41
CA VAL A 58 -12.06 11.62 -5.32
C VAL A 58 -12.33 11.20 -6.77
N ASN A 59 -12.70 12.17 -7.60
CA ASN A 59 -13.02 12.00 -9.03
C ASN A 59 -14.13 10.98 -9.32
N GLN A 60 -15.05 10.76 -8.37
CA GLN A 60 -16.27 9.98 -8.61
C GLN A 60 -17.48 10.89 -8.68
N GLU A 61 -18.43 10.58 -9.56
CA GLU A 61 -19.73 11.27 -9.61
C GLU A 61 -20.72 10.71 -8.60
N GLU A 62 -20.59 9.41 -8.28
CA GLU A 62 -21.48 8.68 -7.38
C GLU A 62 -20.73 8.17 -6.16
N THR A 63 -21.38 8.21 -4.99
CA THR A 63 -20.82 7.64 -3.77
C THR A 63 -20.84 6.12 -3.85
N THR A 64 -19.67 5.50 -3.97
CA THR A 64 -19.53 4.04 -3.95
C THR A 64 -19.07 3.52 -2.59
N ALA A 65 -19.41 2.27 -2.29
CA ALA A 65 -18.93 1.57 -1.09
C ALA A 65 -17.49 1.06 -1.23
N TYR A 66 -16.87 1.22 -2.41
CA TYR A 66 -15.60 0.62 -2.78
C TYR A 66 -14.59 1.70 -3.16
N LEU A 67 -13.34 1.54 -2.76
CA LEU A 67 -12.25 2.39 -3.23
C LEU A 67 -11.77 1.89 -4.61
N PRO A 68 -11.93 2.67 -5.70
CA PRO A 68 -11.42 2.29 -7.01
C PRO A 68 -9.89 2.30 -7.03
N TYR A 69 -9.30 1.65 -8.03
CA TYR A 69 -7.84 1.66 -8.20
C TYR A 69 -7.26 3.09 -8.32
N HIS A 70 -7.92 3.98 -9.07
CA HIS A 70 -7.47 5.38 -9.20
C HIS A 70 -7.34 6.09 -7.85
N GLY A 71 -8.33 5.92 -6.96
CA GLY A 71 -8.28 6.51 -5.62
C GLY A 71 -7.18 5.90 -4.73
N TRP A 72 -6.95 4.59 -4.88
CA TRP A 72 -5.85 3.89 -4.21
C TRP A 72 -4.47 4.35 -4.69
N GLU A 73 -4.28 4.44 -6.00
CA GLU A 73 -3.05 4.92 -6.62
C GLU A 73 -2.77 6.37 -6.22
N LEU A 74 -3.79 7.25 -6.28
CA LEU A 74 -3.67 8.64 -5.87
C LEU A 74 -3.27 8.78 -4.40
N LEU A 75 -3.86 7.99 -3.51
CA LEU A 75 -3.47 7.96 -2.09
C LEU A 75 -1.98 7.68 -1.92
N LEU A 76 -1.47 6.63 -2.57
CA LEU A 76 -0.07 6.22 -2.43
C LEU A 76 0.89 7.19 -3.14
N GLN A 77 0.48 7.77 -4.26
CA GLN A 77 1.25 8.77 -4.98
C GLN A 77 1.34 10.09 -4.20
N GLN A 78 0.21 10.58 -3.67
CA GLN A 78 0.20 11.80 -2.86
C GLN A 78 0.89 11.58 -1.50
N GLY A 79 0.75 10.39 -0.90
CA GLY A 79 1.46 10.03 0.31
C GLY A 79 2.93 9.66 0.14
N GLY A 80 3.54 9.90 -1.03
CA GLY A 80 4.98 9.73 -1.23
C GLY A 80 5.48 8.28 -1.18
N ILE A 81 4.57 7.31 -1.24
CA ILE A 81 4.89 5.88 -1.19
C ILE A 81 5.35 5.40 -2.56
N ILE A 82 4.68 5.85 -3.63
CA ILE A 82 5.10 5.54 -4.99
C ILE A 82 6.36 6.34 -5.32
N ASN A 83 7.45 5.63 -5.62
CA ASN A 83 8.78 6.15 -5.94
C ASN A 83 9.52 5.11 -6.82
N ASP A 84 10.83 5.31 -7.03
CA ASP A 84 11.64 4.44 -7.89
C ASP A 84 11.74 2.99 -7.38
N PHE A 85 11.55 2.75 -6.08
CA PHE A 85 11.62 1.41 -5.47
C PHE A 85 10.25 0.75 -5.27
N PHE A 86 9.19 1.56 -5.17
CA PHE A 86 7.81 1.07 -5.09
C PHE A 86 7.01 1.71 -6.22
N THR A 87 6.88 0.97 -7.31
CA THR A 87 6.33 1.51 -8.56
C THR A 87 4.80 1.48 -8.56
N PRO A 88 4.13 2.19 -9.49
CA PRO A 88 2.69 2.02 -9.70
C PRO A 88 2.26 0.57 -9.96
N ARG A 89 3.15 -0.25 -10.55
CA ARG A 89 2.91 -1.68 -10.74
C ARG A 89 2.84 -2.42 -9.41
N ASP A 90 3.68 -2.08 -8.45
CA ASP A 90 3.67 -2.68 -7.11
C ASP A 90 2.43 -2.25 -6.33
N ALA A 91 2.01 -1.00 -6.49
CA ALA A 91 0.75 -0.49 -5.97
C ALA A 91 -0.46 -1.27 -6.53
N MET A 92 -0.48 -1.53 -7.85
CA MET A 92 -1.48 -2.37 -8.52
C MET A 92 -1.45 -3.81 -8.00
N ASN A 93 -0.28 -4.42 -7.82
CA ASN A 93 -0.18 -5.77 -7.26
C ASN A 93 -0.75 -5.84 -5.84
N CYS A 94 -0.42 -4.86 -4.99
CA CYS A 94 -1.00 -4.75 -3.65
C CYS A 94 -2.53 -4.58 -3.71
N PHE A 95 -3.04 -3.76 -4.63
CA PHE A 95 -4.48 -3.62 -4.87
C PHE A 95 -5.12 -4.96 -5.25
N LEU A 96 -4.57 -5.64 -6.25
CA LEU A 96 -5.13 -6.89 -6.79
C LEU A 96 -5.11 -8.01 -5.76
N TRP A 97 -4.01 -8.19 -5.02
CA TRP A 97 -3.83 -9.27 -4.06
C TRP A 97 -4.60 -9.07 -2.75
N SER A 98 -4.95 -7.82 -2.41
CA SER A 98 -5.72 -7.54 -1.20
C SER A 98 -7.19 -7.83 -1.35
N ARG A 99 -7.71 -7.82 -2.59
CA ARG A 99 -9.13 -7.98 -2.85
C ARG A 99 -9.58 -9.41 -2.59
N THR A 100 -10.59 -9.54 -1.74
CA THR A 100 -11.20 -10.82 -1.40
C THR A 100 -12.34 -11.13 -2.38
N TYR A 101 -12.03 -11.79 -3.50
CA TYR A 101 -13.04 -12.23 -4.47
C TYR A 101 -13.55 -13.64 -4.19
N LYS A 102 -14.87 -13.80 -4.19
CA LYS A 102 -15.51 -15.10 -4.36
C LYS A 102 -15.85 -15.30 -5.84
N LEU A 103 -15.79 -16.53 -6.33
CA LEU A 103 -16.02 -16.86 -7.74
C LEU A 103 -17.40 -16.36 -8.24
N ASP A 104 -18.38 -16.32 -7.35
CA ASP A 104 -19.75 -15.85 -7.62
C ASP A 104 -19.87 -14.32 -7.74
N ASP A 105 -18.83 -13.55 -7.40
CA ASP A 105 -18.86 -12.08 -7.44
C ASP A 105 -18.72 -11.50 -8.86
N THR A 106 -18.42 -12.34 -9.85
CA THR A 106 -18.21 -11.97 -11.26
C THR A 106 -19.41 -11.27 -11.91
N LYS A 107 -20.62 -11.43 -11.35
CA LYS A 107 -21.85 -10.80 -11.86
C LYS A 107 -22.01 -9.32 -11.47
N LYS A 108 -21.21 -8.78 -10.54
CA LYS A 108 -21.34 -7.40 -10.03
C LYS A 108 -20.12 -6.53 -10.36
N ARG A 109 -20.11 -5.87 -11.52
CA ARG A 109 -18.98 -5.03 -12.02
C ARG A 109 -18.34 -4.09 -10.98
N PRO A 110 -19.07 -3.29 -10.18
CA PRO A 110 -18.45 -2.36 -9.23
C PRO A 110 -17.66 -3.06 -8.12
N LYS A 111 -18.10 -4.27 -7.72
CA LYS A 111 -17.39 -5.10 -6.74
C LYS A 111 -16.09 -5.64 -7.33
N VAL A 112 -16.05 -5.89 -8.64
CA VAL A 112 -14.90 -6.45 -9.36
C VAL A 112 -13.79 -5.41 -9.57
N THR A 113 -14.10 -4.11 -9.55
CA THR A 113 -13.13 -3.05 -9.88
C THR A 113 -12.64 -2.23 -8.69
N GLY A 114 -13.32 -2.30 -7.54
CA GLY A 114 -12.93 -1.60 -6.31
C GLY A 114 -12.53 -2.54 -5.17
N MET A 115 -12.04 -1.96 -4.09
CA MET A 115 -11.70 -2.66 -2.86
C MET A 115 -12.63 -2.23 -1.71
N THR A 116 -13.01 -3.17 -0.83
CA THR A 116 -13.75 -2.83 0.39
C THR A 116 -12.83 -2.16 1.42
N TYR A 117 -13.38 -1.65 2.53
CA TYR A 117 -12.57 -1.12 3.62
C TYR A 117 -11.60 -2.17 4.21
N VAL A 118 -12.03 -3.43 4.30
CA VAL A 118 -11.17 -4.52 4.80
C VAL A 118 -10.03 -4.79 3.82
N ASP A 119 -10.33 -4.85 2.52
CA ASP A 119 -9.31 -5.01 1.48
C ASP A 119 -8.33 -3.81 1.46
N PHE A 120 -8.80 -2.60 1.80
CA PHE A 120 -7.95 -1.41 1.96
C PHE A 120 -6.95 -1.54 3.10
N LEU A 121 -7.39 -2.01 4.28
CA LEU A 121 -6.48 -2.26 5.40
C LEU A 121 -5.46 -3.35 5.07
N GLU A 122 -5.88 -4.39 4.35
CA GLU A 122 -4.97 -5.42 3.84
C GLU A 122 -3.98 -4.85 2.83
N GLY A 123 -4.45 -4.00 1.91
CA GLY A 123 -3.62 -3.28 0.93
C GLY A 123 -2.49 -2.52 1.58
N LEU A 124 -2.80 -1.75 2.63
CA LEU A 124 -1.78 -1.03 3.40
C LEU A 124 -0.79 -1.99 4.08
N GLY A 125 -1.27 -3.13 4.58
CA GLY A 125 -0.40 -4.19 5.09
C GLY A 125 0.55 -4.75 4.02
N ARG A 126 0.06 -4.99 2.80
CA ARG A 126 0.89 -5.47 1.68
C ARG A 126 1.91 -4.44 1.24
N VAL A 127 1.51 -3.16 1.13
CA VAL A 127 2.42 -2.05 0.87
C VAL A 127 3.54 -2.02 1.92
N ALA A 128 3.20 -2.13 3.20
CA ALA A 128 4.19 -2.17 4.27
C ALA A 128 5.15 -3.37 4.16
N GLU A 129 4.69 -4.52 3.69
CA GLU A 129 5.53 -5.69 3.48
C GLU A 129 6.52 -5.50 2.33
N VAL A 130 6.08 -4.88 1.22
CA VAL A 130 6.89 -4.64 0.00
C VAL A 130 7.88 -3.49 0.23
N VAL A 131 7.40 -2.31 0.64
CA VAL A 131 8.25 -1.12 0.82
C VAL A 131 9.31 -1.33 1.89
N SER A 132 8.95 -2.04 2.97
CA SER A 132 9.86 -2.49 4.04
C SER A 132 10.96 -1.49 4.42
N PRO A 133 10.59 -0.29 4.96
CA PRO A 133 11.55 0.76 5.30
C PRO A 133 12.60 0.26 6.31
N PRO A 134 13.73 0.95 6.49
CA PRO A 134 14.72 0.56 7.48
C PRO A 134 14.16 0.54 8.89
N ALA A 135 14.67 -0.29 9.79
CA ALA A 135 14.16 -0.29 11.16
C ALA A 135 14.52 1.05 11.83
N VAL A 136 13.63 1.57 12.69
CA VAL A 136 13.86 2.84 13.40
C VAL A 136 15.21 2.91 14.14
N PRO A 137 15.70 1.85 14.82
CA PRO A 137 17.04 1.87 15.41
C PRO A 137 18.17 2.00 14.39
N ASP A 138 17.97 1.52 13.15
CA ASP A 138 18.95 1.68 12.05
C ASP A 138 18.95 3.12 11.56
N LEU A 139 17.76 3.72 11.40
CA LEU A 139 17.59 5.13 11.02
C LEU A 139 18.26 6.06 12.04
N ARG A 140 18.03 5.82 13.34
CA ARG A 140 18.68 6.61 14.40
C ARG A 140 20.20 6.52 14.36
N ARG A 141 20.76 5.33 14.09
CA ARG A 141 22.22 5.15 13.90
C ARG A 141 22.78 5.90 12.70
N GLN A 142 21.94 6.25 11.73
CA GLN A 142 22.28 7.06 10.57
C GLN A 142 22.04 8.57 10.78
N GLY A 143 21.63 8.98 11.99
CA GLY A 143 21.41 10.40 12.33
C GLY A 143 19.99 10.91 12.10
N TYR A 144 19.03 10.04 11.79
CA TYR A 144 17.61 10.41 11.74
C TYR A 144 17.03 10.36 13.17
N GLU A 145 17.17 11.47 13.90
CA GLU A 145 16.83 11.56 15.34
C GLU A 145 15.47 12.19 15.63
N SER A 146 14.76 12.67 14.61
CA SER A 146 13.43 13.27 14.78
C SER A 146 12.41 12.27 15.34
N ASP A 147 11.27 12.81 15.80
CA ASP A 147 10.12 11.99 16.23
C ASP A 147 9.50 11.19 15.07
N THR A 148 9.81 11.58 13.84
CA THR A 148 9.32 10.97 12.59
C THR A 148 10.50 10.59 11.69
N PRO A 149 11.37 9.68 12.13
CA PRO A 149 12.65 9.41 11.47
C PRO A 149 12.47 8.69 10.14
N THR A 150 11.35 8.00 9.93
CA THR A 150 11.06 7.32 8.66
C THR A 150 10.68 8.35 7.61
N TYR A 151 9.79 9.29 7.93
CA TYR A 151 9.44 10.38 7.01
C TYR A 151 10.65 11.24 6.68
N GLU A 152 11.48 11.59 7.66
CA GLU A 152 12.72 12.34 7.42
C GLU A 152 13.65 11.62 6.45
N TYR A 153 13.79 10.30 6.59
CA TYR A 153 14.53 9.46 5.66
C TYR A 153 13.93 9.49 4.24
N TYR A 154 12.62 9.30 4.09
CA TYR A 154 11.96 9.32 2.77
C TYR A 154 12.06 10.70 2.12
N HIS A 155 11.81 11.76 2.88
CA HIS A 155 11.92 13.13 2.39
C HIS A 155 13.36 13.43 1.95
N LYS A 156 14.37 13.01 2.72
CA LYS A 156 15.77 13.23 2.33
C LYS A 156 16.16 12.47 1.06
N VAL A 157 15.81 11.18 0.97
CA VAL A 157 16.21 10.32 -0.17
C VAL A 157 15.45 10.61 -1.45
N PHE A 158 14.16 10.96 -1.36
CA PHE A 158 13.29 11.06 -2.55
C PHE A 158 12.87 12.49 -2.92
N HIS A 159 13.02 13.48 -2.03
CA HIS A 159 12.54 14.85 -2.27
C HIS A 159 13.62 15.92 -2.22
N THR A 160 14.72 15.67 -1.54
CA THR A 160 15.89 16.55 -1.63
C THR A 160 16.96 15.84 -2.44
N ASP A 161 17.56 16.51 -3.42
CA ASP A 161 18.75 16.07 -4.19
C ASP A 161 20.00 15.96 -3.27
N SER A 162 19.82 15.39 -2.09
CA SER A 162 20.76 15.38 -0.98
C SER A 162 21.94 14.43 -1.20
N GLY A 163 21.92 13.66 -2.30
CA GLY A 163 22.91 12.62 -2.57
C GLY A 163 22.94 11.52 -1.51
N ALA A 164 21.92 11.46 -0.64
CA ALA A 164 21.80 10.43 0.37
C ALA A 164 21.74 9.06 -0.33
N PRO A 165 22.63 8.12 0.00
CA PRO A 165 22.64 6.83 -0.68
C PRO A 165 21.30 6.13 -0.42
N PRO A 166 20.61 5.63 -1.46
CA PRO A 166 19.41 4.84 -1.25
C PRO A 166 19.80 3.62 -0.42
N LEU A 167 19.02 3.31 0.62
CA LEU A 167 19.32 2.16 1.44
C LEU A 167 19.20 0.88 0.62
N PRO A 168 20.08 -0.11 0.89
CA PRO A 168 20.14 -1.33 0.09
C PRO A 168 18.80 -2.05 0.13
N ASP A 169 18.40 -2.56 -1.04
CA ASP A 169 17.23 -3.42 -1.15
C ASP A 169 17.38 -4.58 -0.16
N ARG A 170 16.43 -4.68 0.76
CA ARG A 170 16.49 -5.70 1.82
C ARG A 170 15.92 -6.95 1.23
N LEU A 171 16.67 -8.05 1.16
CA LEU A 171 16.17 -9.33 0.67
C LEU A 171 14.82 -9.75 1.29
N SER A 172 14.54 -9.37 2.54
CA SER A 172 13.24 -9.59 3.20
C SER A 172 12.03 -8.86 2.57
N SER A 173 12.23 -7.94 1.62
CA SER A 173 11.18 -7.33 0.79
C SER A 173 10.69 -8.34 -0.24
N LEU A 174 11.59 -9.19 -0.76
CA LEU A 174 11.32 -10.21 -1.77
C LEU A 174 10.37 -11.29 -1.26
N PHE A 175 9.50 -11.77 -2.13
CA PHE A 175 8.41 -12.69 -1.79
C PHE A 175 8.91 -13.97 -1.09
N ASP A 176 9.96 -14.59 -1.61
CA ASP A 176 10.47 -15.90 -1.16
C ASP A 176 11.39 -15.84 0.06
N TYR A 177 11.69 -14.64 0.58
CA TYR A 177 12.60 -14.49 1.70
C TYR A 177 11.88 -14.50 3.05
N PRO A 178 12.48 -15.11 4.09
CA PRO A 178 11.90 -15.13 5.43
C PRO A 178 11.61 -13.73 5.96
N LYS A 179 10.35 -13.50 6.35
CA LYS A 179 9.89 -12.21 6.85
C LYS A 179 10.17 -12.06 8.36
N THR A 180 11.35 -11.53 8.70
CA THR A 180 11.83 -11.45 10.09
C THR A 180 11.22 -10.32 10.92
N ARG A 181 10.83 -9.20 10.31
CA ARG A 181 10.33 -8.03 11.04
C ARG A 181 8.80 -8.08 11.23
N PRO A 182 8.25 -7.74 12.41
CA PRO A 182 6.82 -7.66 12.62
C PRO A 182 6.14 -6.67 11.66
N LEU A 183 5.03 -7.10 11.04
CA LEU A 183 4.30 -6.27 10.08
C LEU A 183 3.79 -4.96 10.70
N GLN A 184 3.37 -4.98 11.97
CA GLN A 184 2.90 -3.79 12.68
C GLN A 184 3.95 -2.67 12.69
N HIS A 185 5.24 -2.99 12.91
CA HIS A 185 6.30 -1.97 12.90
C HIS A 185 6.48 -1.39 11.49
N LYS A 186 6.43 -2.24 10.45
CA LYS A 186 6.49 -1.78 9.06
C LYS A 186 5.30 -0.86 8.73
N LEU A 187 4.10 -1.25 9.16
CA LEU A 187 2.88 -0.48 8.93
C LEU A 187 2.91 0.88 9.63
N GLN A 188 3.42 0.94 10.87
CA GLN A 188 3.65 2.20 11.59
C GLN A 188 4.51 3.18 10.79
N GLN A 189 5.65 2.69 10.28
CA GLN A 189 6.59 3.51 9.52
C GLN A 189 5.99 3.99 8.20
N ILE A 190 5.24 3.13 7.48
CA ILE A 190 4.56 3.54 6.25
C ILE A 190 3.47 4.57 6.53
N MET A 191 2.72 4.42 7.62
CA MET A 191 1.68 5.39 7.98
C MET A 191 2.26 6.76 8.38
N GLU A 192 3.44 6.78 8.99
CA GLU A 192 4.18 8.02 9.26
C GLU A 192 4.50 8.75 7.95
N VAL A 193 5.13 8.06 6.99
CA VAL A 193 5.45 8.63 5.67
C VAL A 193 4.18 9.09 4.95
N LEU A 194 3.18 8.20 4.84
CA LEU A 194 1.93 8.46 4.13
C LEU A 194 1.22 9.72 4.66
N LEU A 195 1.03 9.83 5.97
CA LEU A 195 0.26 10.93 6.56
C LEU A 195 0.99 12.27 6.48
N LEU A 196 2.31 12.28 6.70
CA LEU A 196 3.10 13.51 6.67
C LEU A 196 3.30 14.02 5.24
N SER A 197 3.59 13.13 4.29
CA SER A 197 3.64 13.49 2.87
C SER A 197 2.29 13.97 2.33
N LEU A 198 1.17 13.36 2.75
CA LEU A 198 -0.16 13.87 2.39
C LEU A 198 -0.40 15.27 2.96
N ALA A 199 -0.09 15.48 4.25
CA ALA A 199 -0.30 16.78 4.89
C ALA A 199 0.50 17.87 4.17
N GLU A 200 1.77 17.60 3.87
CA GLU A 200 2.65 18.49 3.13
C GLU A 200 2.11 18.79 1.72
N LYS A 201 1.80 17.77 0.91
CA LYS A 201 1.32 17.98 -0.47
C LYS A 201 -0.03 18.68 -0.54
N MET A 202 -0.86 18.55 0.48
CA MET A 202 -2.14 19.25 0.58
C MET A 202 -2.03 20.62 1.25
N GLY A 203 -0.83 21.04 1.67
CA GLY A 203 -0.57 22.36 2.24
C GLY A 203 -1.03 22.53 3.69
N PHE A 204 -1.17 21.45 4.46
CA PHE A 204 -1.50 21.50 5.89
C PHE A 204 -0.24 21.54 6.76
N GLY A 205 -0.29 22.26 7.89
CA GLY A 205 0.83 22.33 8.82
C GLY A 205 1.01 21.04 9.62
N THR A 206 -0.09 20.31 9.87
CA THR A 206 -0.05 19.02 10.58
C THR A 206 -0.95 17.98 9.94
N ALA A 207 -0.61 16.70 10.15
CA ALA A 207 -1.50 15.59 9.77
C ALA A 207 -2.85 15.67 10.50
N GLY A 208 -2.91 16.20 11.72
CA GLY A 208 -4.17 16.38 12.45
C GLY A 208 -5.14 17.33 11.75
N GLU A 209 -4.65 18.48 11.31
CA GLU A 209 -5.42 19.46 10.53
C GLU A 209 -5.93 18.86 9.22
N MET A 210 -5.05 18.16 8.49
CA MET A 210 -5.41 17.44 7.28
C MET A 210 -6.56 16.46 7.55
N MET A 211 -6.47 15.64 8.59
CA MET A 211 -7.49 14.61 8.88
C MET A 211 -8.86 15.23 9.19
N VAL A 212 -8.91 16.40 9.83
CA VAL A 212 -10.17 17.14 10.04
C VAL A 212 -10.73 17.58 8.69
N LYS A 213 -9.89 18.16 7.83
CA LYS A 213 -10.34 18.65 6.53
C LYS A 213 -10.79 17.54 5.59
N LEU A 214 -10.07 16.43 5.54
CA LEU A 214 -10.45 15.25 4.75
C LEU A 214 -11.81 14.69 5.18
N LYS A 215 -12.10 14.72 6.49
CA LYS A 215 -13.40 14.28 7.02
C LYS A 215 -14.53 15.20 6.56
N GLU A 216 -14.32 16.51 6.55
CA GLU A 216 -15.30 17.47 6.01
C GLU A 216 -15.54 17.24 4.51
N LEU A 217 -14.47 17.09 3.73
CA LEU A 217 -14.54 16.86 2.29
C LEU A 217 -15.25 15.55 1.95
N ALA A 218 -14.95 14.47 2.70
CA ALA A 218 -15.63 13.20 2.52
C ALA A 218 -17.13 13.26 2.88
N ALA A 219 -17.51 14.13 3.84
CA ALA A 219 -18.91 14.34 4.22
C ALA A 219 -19.67 15.23 3.24
N ALA A 220 -18.99 16.17 2.56
CA ALA A 220 -19.58 17.05 1.55
C ALA A 220 -19.99 16.32 0.26
N GLY A 221 -19.50 15.08 0.07
CA GLY A 221 -19.79 14.28 -1.13
C GLY A 221 -18.81 14.58 -2.27
N PRO A 222 -19.07 14.00 -3.46
CA PRO A 222 -18.17 14.17 -4.61
C PRO A 222 -18.11 15.65 -5.02
N SER A 223 -16.91 16.23 -4.91
CA SER A 223 -16.65 17.58 -5.39
C SER A 223 -16.62 17.57 -6.93
N PRO A 224 -17.25 18.54 -7.62
CA PRO A 224 -17.19 18.62 -9.07
C PRO A 224 -15.73 18.77 -9.51
N THR A 225 -15.32 17.91 -10.43
CA THR A 225 -13.96 17.81 -10.96
C THR A 225 -13.52 19.17 -11.53
N THR A 226 -12.53 19.81 -10.92
CA THR A 226 -11.72 20.82 -11.64
C THR A 226 -10.80 20.07 -12.58
N THR A 227 -11.26 19.82 -13.80
CA THR A 227 -10.40 19.51 -14.94
C THR A 227 -9.46 20.70 -15.17
N SER A 228 -8.18 20.52 -14.86
CA SER A 228 -7.07 21.36 -15.34
C SER A 228 -6.33 20.63 -16.44
#